data_AF-X7YI40-F1
#
_entry.id   AF-X7YI40-F1
#
_cell.length_a   1.000
_cell.length_b   1.000
_cell.length_c   1.000
_cell.angle_alpha   90.00
_cell.angle_beta   90.00
_cell.angle_gamma   90.00
#
_symmetry.space_group_name_H-M   'P 1'
#
loop_
_entity.id
_entity.type
_entity.pdbx_description
1 polymer ?
#
loop_
_entity_poly.entity_id
_entity_poly.type
_entity_poly.pdbx_seq_one_letter_code
_entity_poly.pdbx_strand_id
1 'polypeptide(L)'
;MTWRLCAAICSAFLAGGCSNTTGGIAIPVPTSSTTAVLHQPPSDPLADVPGVETTLPDHIPPDALVCFPPPSVVGRPATATVSDPAAPKITINVPDGWTSTAGDGDVAMVLAGPDGMTGRVTIASTSLTPAAALAHYDAMARSAAGAEVTITAAPFCGYSSQQLAGTYRGPSGAIAFADRIAHIWTNTKSYLVAIHQEGPAGLLGFDAAKIALMADFAVVIP
;
A
#
# COMPACT_ATOMS: atom_id res chain seq x y z
N MET A 1 28.31 -28.45 33.44
CA MET A 1 27.71 -27.22 34.01
C MET A 1 26.21 -27.35 33.91
N THR A 2 25.58 -27.66 35.03
CA THR A 2 24.14 -27.92 35.20
C THR A 2 23.55 -26.77 36.00
N TRP A 3 22.47 -26.15 35.50
CA TRP A 3 21.52 -25.46 36.37
C TRP A 3 20.07 -25.77 35.97
N ARG A 4 19.29 -26.06 37.01
CA ARG A 4 17.87 -26.39 37.09
C ARG A 4 17.15 -25.29 37.89
N LEU A 5 15.81 -25.33 37.86
CA LEU A 5 14.78 -24.78 38.78
C LEU A 5 14.21 -23.40 38.37
N CYS A 6 12.92 -23.30 37.98
CA CYS A 6 11.62 -23.32 38.74
C CYS A 6 11.13 -21.87 38.98
N ALA A 7 9.85 -21.50 39.07
CA ALA A 7 8.53 -22.14 38.97
C ALA A 7 7.47 -21.00 38.86
N ALA A 8 6.23 -21.42 38.60
CA ALA A 8 4.98 -20.70 38.42
C ALA A 8 4.61 -19.59 39.43
N ILE A 9 3.79 -18.63 38.97
CA ILE A 9 2.84 -17.88 39.81
C ILE A 9 1.49 -17.81 39.08
N CYS A 10 0.45 -18.30 39.74
CA CYS A 10 -0.96 -18.25 39.37
C CYS A 10 -1.64 -17.28 40.33
N SER A 11 -2.46 -16.34 39.81
CA SER A 11 -3.29 -15.47 40.64
C SER A 11 -4.70 -15.39 40.03
N ALA A 12 -5.70 -15.81 40.81
CA ALA A 12 -7.12 -15.67 40.56
C ALA A 12 -7.77 -14.96 41.76
N PHE A 13 -8.67 -14.00 41.51
CA PHE A 13 -9.70 -13.45 42.43
C PHE A 13 -10.74 -12.75 41.53
N LEU A 14 -11.97 -13.25 41.32
CA LEU A 14 -13.20 -13.29 42.16
C LEU A 14 -14.08 -12.02 42.12
N ALA A 15 -15.27 -12.21 41.52
CA ALA A 15 -16.63 -11.90 42.00
C ALA A 15 -17.28 -10.50 41.90
N GLY A 16 -18.57 -10.53 41.52
CA GLY A 16 -19.63 -9.52 41.70
C GLY A 16 -20.31 -9.16 40.36
N GLY A 17 -21.61 -9.29 40.10
CA GLY A 17 -22.78 -9.60 40.92
C GLY A 17 -23.93 -8.61 40.61
N CYS A 18 -25.11 -9.14 40.28
CA CYS A 18 -26.47 -8.56 40.33
C CYS A 18 -27.05 -7.72 39.17
N SER A 19 -28.21 -8.23 38.75
CA SER A 19 -29.26 -7.78 37.84
C SER A 19 -30.12 -6.63 38.40
N ASN A 20 -30.88 -5.96 37.52
CA ASN A 20 -32.23 -5.49 37.87
C ASN A 20 -33.14 -5.31 36.64
N THR A 21 -34.34 -5.87 36.78
CA THR A 21 -35.54 -5.73 35.94
C THR A 21 -36.38 -4.57 36.47
N THR A 22 -36.88 -3.69 35.59
CA THR A 22 -38.12 -2.92 35.86
C THR A 22 -38.88 -2.72 34.55
N GLY A 23 -40.08 -3.30 34.50
CA GLY A 23 -41.08 -3.00 33.47
C GLY A 23 -41.83 -1.72 33.79
N GLY A 24 -42.21 -0.98 32.74
CA GLY A 24 -43.18 0.11 32.80
C GLY A 24 -43.99 0.10 31.51
N ILE A 25 -45.30 -0.14 31.64
CA ILE A 25 -46.30 -0.02 30.56
C ILE A 25 -47.20 1.17 30.94
N ALA A 26 -47.39 2.14 30.03
CA ALA A 26 -48.62 2.95 29.92
C ALA A 26 -48.64 3.77 28.60
N ILE A 27 -49.48 3.35 27.63
CA ILE A 27 -50.68 4.02 27.05
C ILE A 27 -50.40 4.80 25.73
N PRO A 28 -51.18 4.59 24.65
CA PRO A 28 -50.95 5.19 23.33
C PRO A 28 -51.64 6.55 23.18
N VAL A 29 -50.98 7.48 22.48
CA VAL A 29 -51.62 8.67 21.88
C VAL A 29 -51.17 8.74 20.42
N PRO A 30 -52.09 8.87 19.44
CA PRO A 30 -51.73 8.96 18.04
C PRO A 30 -51.45 10.42 17.69
N THR A 31 -50.23 10.73 17.27
CA THR A 31 -49.96 11.99 16.56
C THR A 31 -48.99 11.71 15.43
N SER A 32 -49.50 11.83 14.21
CA SER A 32 -48.75 11.74 12.97
C SER A 32 -47.49 12.59 13.02
N SER A 33 -46.33 12.00 12.72
CA SER A 33 -45.09 12.71 12.45
C SER A 33 -44.25 11.85 11.51
N THR A 34 -44.05 12.37 10.32
CA THR A 34 -43.33 11.82 9.17
C THR A 34 -42.05 11.08 9.56
N THR A 35 -41.96 9.81 9.21
CA THR A 35 -40.73 9.02 9.28
C THR A 35 -39.72 9.61 8.29
N ALA A 36 -38.83 10.48 8.76
CA ALA A 36 -37.58 10.73 8.07
C ALA A 36 -36.73 9.46 8.23
N VAL A 37 -36.77 8.59 7.23
CA VAL A 37 -35.78 7.53 7.08
C VAL A 37 -34.44 8.24 6.86
N LEU A 38 -33.63 8.32 7.92
CA LEU A 38 -32.20 8.54 7.76
C LEU A 38 -31.69 7.41 6.87
N HIS A 39 -31.45 7.73 5.61
CA HIS A 39 -30.63 6.92 4.72
C HIS A 39 -29.26 6.85 5.37
N GLN A 40 -29.01 5.78 6.12
CA GLN A 40 -27.66 5.39 6.45
C GLN A 40 -26.99 5.06 5.11
N PRO A 41 -25.91 5.77 4.72
CA PRO A 41 -25.19 5.39 3.52
C PRO A 41 -24.75 3.93 3.70
N PRO A 42 -24.86 3.10 2.65
CA PRO A 42 -24.44 1.70 2.75
C PRO A 42 -22.98 1.69 3.21
N SER A 43 -22.71 1.00 4.31
CA SER A 43 -21.35 0.71 4.75
C SER A 43 -20.70 -0.08 3.61
N ASP A 44 -19.79 0.57 2.89
CA ASP A 44 -19.08 -0.03 1.77
C ASP A 44 -18.29 -1.24 2.30
N PRO A 45 -18.57 -2.48 1.82
CA PRO A 45 -17.87 -3.68 2.27
C PRO A 45 -16.37 -3.69 1.91
N LEU A 46 -15.83 -2.65 1.27
CA LEU A 46 -14.42 -2.48 0.95
C LEU A 46 -13.61 -1.64 1.95
N ALA A 47 -14.21 -1.23 3.08
CA ALA A 47 -13.55 -0.39 4.09
C ALA A 47 -12.37 -1.06 4.83
N ASP A 48 -12.12 -2.37 4.64
CA ASP A 48 -11.06 -3.12 5.31
C ASP A 48 -9.75 -3.26 4.48
N VAL A 49 -9.60 -2.54 3.37
CA VAL A 49 -8.35 -2.55 2.59
C VAL A 49 -7.31 -1.62 3.25
N PRO A 50 -6.13 -2.13 3.66
CA PRO A 50 -5.08 -1.31 4.24
C PRO A 50 -4.61 -0.20 3.28
N GLY A 51 -4.36 0.99 3.83
CA GLY A 51 -3.74 2.09 3.08
C GLY A 51 -4.67 2.86 2.16
N VAL A 52 -5.99 2.65 2.24
CA VAL A 52 -6.97 3.45 1.51
C VAL A 52 -7.15 4.81 2.18
N GLU A 53 -6.85 5.87 1.45
CA GLU A 53 -7.14 7.26 1.80
C GLU A 53 -8.09 7.86 0.75
N THR A 54 -9.07 8.64 1.20
CA THR A 54 -10.03 9.27 0.29
C THR A 54 -9.34 10.39 -0.48
N THR A 55 -9.08 10.19 -1.77
CA THR A 55 -8.54 11.23 -2.64
C THR A 55 -9.59 12.31 -2.84
N LEU A 56 -9.44 13.49 -2.23
CA LEU A 56 -10.31 14.64 -2.48
C LEU A 56 -9.95 15.28 -3.84
N PRO A 57 -10.89 15.43 -4.78
CA PRO A 57 -10.63 16.02 -6.08
C PRO A 57 -10.66 17.55 -5.97
N ASP A 58 -9.64 18.14 -5.36
CA ASP A 58 -9.34 19.54 -5.58
C ASP A 58 -8.52 19.65 -6.88
N HIS A 59 -8.87 20.60 -7.74
CA HIS A 59 -8.20 20.80 -9.03
C HIS A 59 -6.70 21.10 -8.81
N ILE A 60 -5.83 20.19 -9.25
CA ILE A 60 -4.38 20.31 -9.10
C ILE A 60 -3.84 21.17 -10.26
N PRO A 61 -3.04 22.22 -10.00
CA PRO A 61 -2.40 23.00 -11.07
C PRO A 61 -1.50 22.13 -11.98
N PRO A 62 -1.36 22.46 -13.27
CA PRO A 62 -0.40 21.79 -14.15
C PRO A 62 1.03 21.85 -13.60
N ASP A 63 1.80 20.79 -13.84
CA ASP A 63 3.17 20.59 -13.33
C ASP A 63 3.31 20.74 -11.79
N ALA A 64 2.22 20.54 -11.05
CA ALA A 64 2.28 20.62 -9.59
C ALA A 64 3.10 19.46 -9.02
N LEU A 65 4.08 19.82 -8.19
CA LEU A 65 4.76 18.90 -7.30
C LEU A 65 3.88 18.68 -6.06
N VAL A 66 3.17 17.55 -6.05
CA VAL A 66 2.15 17.24 -5.03
C VAL A 66 2.68 16.34 -3.92
N CYS A 67 3.79 15.64 -4.18
CA CYS A 67 4.48 14.87 -3.16
C CYS A 67 5.97 15.16 -3.23
N PHE A 68 6.52 15.64 -2.11
CA PHE A 68 7.94 15.89 -1.93
C PHE A 68 8.40 15.21 -0.64
N PRO A 69 8.83 13.94 -0.71
CA PRO A 69 9.39 13.28 0.45
C PRO A 69 10.67 14.01 0.90
N PRO A 70 11.04 13.92 2.19
CA PRO A 70 12.35 14.35 2.64
C PRO A 70 13.44 13.72 1.76
N PRO A 71 14.50 14.45 1.40
CA PRO A 71 15.55 13.90 0.56
C PRO A 71 16.12 12.65 1.22
N SER A 72 16.03 11.51 0.52
CA SER A 72 16.64 10.27 0.97
C SER A 72 18.15 10.46 1.02
N VAL A 73 18.78 10.00 2.10
CA VAL A 73 20.24 9.91 2.19
C VAL A 73 20.79 8.69 1.44
N VAL A 74 19.92 7.86 0.88
CA VAL A 74 20.25 6.62 0.18
C VAL A 74 19.81 6.71 -1.29
N GLY A 75 20.75 6.50 -2.20
CA GLY A 75 20.51 6.43 -3.63
C GLY A 75 20.56 7.77 -4.36
N ARG A 76 20.22 7.74 -5.66
CA ARG A 76 20.23 8.89 -6.58
C ARG A 76 18.86 9.06 -7.21
N PRO A 77 18.35 10.29 -7.33
CA PRO A 77 17.03 10.50 -7.92
C PRO A 77 17.04 10.11 -9.41
N ALA A 78 16.02 9.36 -9.82
CA ALA A 78 15.76 9.06 -11.22
C ALA A 78 14.26 9.19 -11.52
N THR A 79 13.93 9.89 -12.60
CA THR A 79 12.55 10.12 -13.02
C THR A 79 12.10 9.07 -14.01
N ALA A 80 10.97 8.44 -13.71
CA ALA A 80 10.25 7.48 -14.53
C ALA A 80 9.05 8.17 -15.21
N THR A 81 8.89 7.94 -16.50
CA THR A 81 7.80 8.52 -17.31
C THR A 81 7.29 7.49 -18.30
N VAL A 82 6.01 7.59 -18.66
CA VAL A 82 5.38 6.85 -19.77
C VAL A 82 4.94 7.81 -20.87
N SER A 83 4.56 7.28 -22.02
CA SER A 83 4.17 8.08 -23.19
C SER A 83 2.81 8.78 -23.07
N ASP A 84 1.95 8.37 -22.13
CA ASP A 84 0.65 9.03 -21.90
C ASP A 84 0.89 10.42 -21.25
N PRO A 85 0.55 11.53 -21.93
CA PRO A 85 0.78 12.87 -21.42
C PRO A 85 -0.04 13.20 -20.17
N ALA A 86 -1.10 12.44 -19.87
CA ALA A 86 -1.89 12.60 -18.65
C ALA A 86 -1.31 11.83 -17.45
N ALA A 87 -0.26 11.03 -17.65
CA ALA A 87 0.36 10.24 -16.59
C ALA A 87 1.24 11.10 -15.66
N PRO A 88 1.31 10.76 -14.36
CA PRO A 88 2.22 11.44 -13.45
C PRO A 88 3.68 11.13 -13.81
N LYS A 89 4.59 12.06 -13.52
CA LYS A 89 6.03 11.78 -13.53
C LYS A 89 6.46 11.41 -12.12
N ILE A 90 7.17 10.29 -11.99
CA ILE A 90 7.54 9.71 -10.69
C ILE A 90 9.05 9.78 -10.53
N THR A 91 9.55 10.35 -9.43
CA THR A 91 10.99 10.34 -9.13
C THR A 91 11.26 9.47 -7.92
N ILE A 92 11.99 8.37 -8.14
CA ILE A 92 12.42 7.43 -7.10
C ILE A 92 13.89 7.63 -6.75
N ASN A 93 14.33 7.06 -5.63
CA ASN A 93 15.75 6.98 -5.28
C ASN A 93 16.31 5.63 -5.71
N VAL A 94 17.12 5.62 -6.76
CA VAL A 94 17.80 4.43 -7.26
C VAL A 94 18.98 4.10 -6.32
N PRO A 95 19.07 2.89 -5.74
CA PRO A 95 20.14 2.56 -4.81
C PRO A 95 21.53 2.68 -5.44
N ASP A 96 22.56 2.92 -4.62
CA ASP A 96 23.93 2.94 -5.13
C ASP A 96 24.34 1.60 -5.74
N GLY A 97 25.07 1.65 -6.86
CA GLY A 97 25.47 0.47 -7.62
C GLY A 97 24.38 -0.11 -8.53
N TRP A 98 23.19 0.47 -8.53
CA TRP A 98 22.13 0.13 -9.48
C TRP A 98 22.18 1.04 -10.71
N THR A 99 21.66 0.54 -11.83
CA THR A 99 21.44 1.32 -13.05
C THR A 99 19.96 1.40 -13.37
N SER A 100 19.57 2.45 -14.09
CA SER A 100 18.20 2.69 -14.52
C SER A 100 18.14 3.01 -16.01
N THR A 101 17.19 2.42 -16.71
CA THR A 101 16.88 2.74 -18.11
C THR A 101 15.39 2.98 -18.27
N ALA A 102 15.00 3.75 -19.29
CA ALA A 102 13.59 3.84 -19.68
C ALA A 102 13.05 2.45 -20.04
N GLY A 103 11.78 2.21 -19.69
CA GLY A 103 11.05 1.03 -20.15
C GLY A 103 10.21 1.30 -21.40
N ASP A 104 9.19 0.47 -21.62
CA ASP A 104 8.25 0.59 -22.73
C ASP A 104 6.80 0.34 -22.24
N GLY A 105 5.82 0.90 -22.95
CA GLY A 105 4.41 0.86 -22.57
C GLY A 105 4.17 1.45 -21.17
N ASP A 106 3.54 0.67 -20.30
CA ASP A 106 3.29 1.05 -18.90
C ASP A 106 4.52 0.90 -18.01
N VAL A 107 5.59 0.24 -18.48
CA VAL A 107 6.86 0.16 -17.74
C VAL A 107 7.62 1.46 -17.96
N ALA A 108 7.56 2.34 -16.97
CA ALA A 108 8.18 3.66 -17.00
C ALA A 108 9.71 3.58 -16.84
N MET A 109 10.20 2.58 -16.11
CA MET A 109 11.63 2.41 -15.83
C MET A 109 11.96 0.95 -15.52
N VAL A 110 13.12 0.49 -16.00
CA VAL A 110 13.73 -0.79 -15.63
C VAL A 110 14.99 -0.51 -14.83
N LEU A 111 15.19 -1.29 -13.76
CA LEU A 111 16.31 -1.16 -12.85
C LEU A 111 17.11 -2.47 -12.83
N ALA A 112 18.43 -2.36 -12.88
CA ALA A 112 19.34 -3.49 -12.72
C ALA A 112 20.25 -3.25 -11.51
N GLY A 113 20.24 -4.20 -10.58
CA GLY A 113 21.05 -4.19 -9.38
C GLY A 113 22.15 -5.25 -9.38
N PRO A 114 23.02 -5.23 -8.35
CA PRO A 114 24.02 -6.27 -8.13
C PRO A 114 23.40 -7.67 -7.97
N ASP A 115 24.20 -8.70 -8.26
CA ASP A 115 23.90 -10.11 -7.95
C ASP A 115 22.56 -10.63 -8.50
N GLY A 116 22.14 -10.08 -9.64
CA GLY A 116 20.91 -10.47 -10.31
C GLY A 116 19.64 -9.89 -9.70
N MET A 117 19.75 -8.91 -8.80
CA MET A 117 18.60 -8.11 -8.39
C MET A 117 18.10 -7.26 -9.55
N THR A 118 16.79 -7.14 -9.63
CA THR A 118 16.12 -6.31 -10.63
C THR A 118 15.06 -5.46 -9.96
N GLY A 119 14.63 -4.43 -10.68
CA GLY A 119 13.47 -3.67 -10.30
C GLY A 119 12.79 -3.06 -11.51
N ARG A 120 11.59 -2.55 -11.30
CA ARG A 120 10.82 -1.84 -12.33
C ARG A 120 9.90 -0.82 -11.69
N VAL A 121 9.66 0.25 -12.42
CA VAL A 121 8.59 1.21 -12.11
C VAL A 121 7.54 1.09 -13.20
N THR A 122 6.31 0.81 -12.81
CA THR A 122 5.16 0.75 -13.71
C THR A 122 4.21 1.90 -13.39
N ILE A 123 3.71 2.56 -14.44
CA ILE A 123 2.70 3.62 -14.37
C ILE A 123 1.60 3.23 -15.35
N ALA A 124 0.57 2.56 -14.84
CA ALA A 124 -0.52 2.05 -15.67
C ALA A 124 -1.81 2.82 -15.39
N SER A 125 -2.53 3.23 -16.44
CA SER A 125 -3.84 3.85 -16.27
C SER A 125 -4.84 2.85 -15.67
N THR A 126 -5.73 3.30 -14.80
CA THR A 126 -6.76 2.46 -14.20
C THR A 126 -8.10 3.18 -14.11
N SER A 127 -9.18 2.42 -14.32
CA SER A 127 -10.56 2.86 -14.07
C SER A 127 -11.09 2.40 -12.71
N LEU A 128 -10.30 1.62 -11.96
CA LEU A 128 -10.67 1.13 -10.65
C LEU A 128 -10.57 2.24 -9.60
N THR A 129 -11.46 2.18 -8.61
CA THR A 129 -11.34 2.99 -7.39
C THR A 129 -10.04 2.61 -6.64
N PRO A 130 -9.53 3.48 -5.75
CA PRO A 130 -8.30 3.16 -5.03
C PRO A 130 -8.33 1.81 -4.30
N ALA A 131 -9.39 1.53 -3.54
CA ALA A 131 -9.57 0.26 -2.83
C ALA A 131 -9.59 -0.95 -3.78
N ALA A 132 -10.32 -0.85 -4.89
CA ALA A 132 -10.40 -1.94 -5.87
C ALA A 132 -9.08 -2.17 -6.61
N ALA A 133 -8.32 -1.10 -6.91
CA ALA A 133 -7.02 -1.20 -7.55
C ALA A 133 -5.99 -1.90 -6.65
N LEU A 134 -5.93 -1.51 -5.37
CA LEU A 134 -5.03 -2.13 -4.38
C LEU A 134 -5.41 -3.60 -4.14
N ALA A 135 -6.70 -3.90 -3.94
CA ALA A 135 -7.17 -5.28 -3.76
C ALA A 135 -6.90 -6.16 -4.99
N HIS A 136 -7.02 -5.60 -6.20
CA HIS A 136 -6.70 -6.32 -7.42
C HIS A 136 -5.20 -6.66 -7.50
N TYR A 137 -4.33 -5.69 -7.19
CA TYR A 137 -2.90 -5.91 -7.15
C TYR A 137 -2.52 -6.97 -6.11
N ASP A 138 -3.09 -6.90 -4.92
CA ASP A 138 -2.88 -7.88 -3.85
C ASP A 138 -3.20 -9.31 -4.28
N ALA A 139 -4.34 -9.49 -4.97
CA ALA A 139 -4.74 -10.79 -5.48
C ALA A 139 -3.75 -11.32 -6.53
N MET A 140 -3.25 -10.45 -7.41
CA MET A 140 -2.20 -10.80 -8.37
C MET A 140 -0.90 -11.20 -7.67
N ALA A 141 -0.43 -10.39 -6.72
CA ALA A 141 0.81 -10.65 -5.97
C ALA A 141 0.73 -11.97 -5.20
N ARG A 142 -0.38 -12.24 -4.51
CA ARG A 142 -0.60 -13.52 -3.79
C ARG A 142 -0.66 -14.71 -4.74
N SER A 143 -1.31 -14.56 -5.90
CA SER A 143 -1.40 -15.62 -6.92
C SER A 143 -0.01 -15.95 -7.47
N ALA A 144 0.82 -14.94 -7.75
CA ALA A 144 2.19 -15.12 -8.22
C ALA A 144 3.11 -15.72 -7.15
N ALA A 145 2.91 -15.34 -5.88
CA ALA A 145 3.85 -15.72 -4.83
C ALA A 145 3.79 -17.20 -4.45
N GLY A 146 2.62 -17.84 -4.54
CA GLY A 146 2.42 -19.22 -4.12
C GLY A 146 2.67 -19.48 -2.61
N ALA A 147 2.95 -18.42 -1.84
CA ALA A 147 3.20 -18.40 -0.39
C ALA A 147 3.06 -16.96 0.16
N GLU A 148 3.16 -16.83 1.49
CA GLU A 148 2.86 -15.68 2.35
C GLU A 148 3.37 -14.32 1.81
N VAL A 149 2.41 -13.43 1.52
CA VAL A 149 2.65 -12.03 1.17
C VAL A 149 2.24 -11.17 2.35
N THR A 150 3.17 -10.40 2.89
CA THR A 150 2.91 -9.38 3.91
C THR A 150 2.48 -8.10 3.22
N ILE A 151 1.37 -7.51 3.68
CA ILE A 151 0.84 -6.25 3.16
C ILE A 151 0.78 -5.25 4.30
N THR A 152 1.31 -4.06 4.06
CA THR A 152 1.38 -2.99 5.06
C THR A 152 0.85 -1.70 4.43
N ALA A 153 -0.11 -1.06 5.11
CA ALA A 153 -0.54 0.28 4.75
C ALA A 153 0.66 1.24 4.78
N ALA A 154 0.81 2.09 3.77
CA ALA A 154 2.02 2.88 3.63
C ALA A 154 1.66 4.32 3.26
N PRO A 155 1.23 5.16 4.22
CA PRO A 155 0.72 6.50 3.96
C PRO A 155 1.63 7.31 3.02
N PHE A 156 1.05 7.95 2.02
CA PHE A 156 1.82 8.57 0.95
C PHE A 156 1.15 9.84 0.43
N CYS A 157 1.49 11.01 1.00
CA CYS A 157 1.10 12.31 0.46
C CYS A 157 -0.42 12.45 0.15
N GLY A 158 -1.30 11.82 0.94
CA GLY A 158 -2.75 11.85 0.70
C GLY A 158 -3.28 10.81 -0.31
N TYR A 159 -2.40 10.00 -0.90
CA TYR A 159 -2.74 8.95 -1.84
C TYR A 159 -2.91 7.59 -1.16
N SER A 160 -3.91 6.85 -1.63
CA SER A 160 -4.07 5.44 -1.26
C SER A 160 -2.85 4.63 -1.70
N SER A 161 -2.22 3.94 -0.75
CA SER A 161 -0.90 3.35 -0.96
C SER A 161 -0.56 2.29 0.07
N GLN A 162 0.26 1.33 -0.36
CA GLN A 162 0.67 0.19 0.44
C GLN A 162 2.02 -0.36 -0.02
N GLN A 163 2.62 -1.15 0.86
CA GLN A 163 3.79 -1.95 0.56
C GLN A 163 3.47 -3.44 0.68
N LEU A 164 4.02 -4.22 -0.24
CA LEU A 164 3.95 -5.68 -0.20
C LEU A 164 5.37 -6.23 -0.13
N ALA A 165 5.55 -7.34 0.56
CA ALA A 165 6.78 -8.10 0.52
C ALA A 165 6.48 -9.58 0.68
N GLY A 166 7.30 -10.41 0.06
CA GLY A 166 7.13 -11.86 0.16
C GLY A 166 8.22 -12.61 -0.58
N THR A 167 8.00 -13.91 -0.71
CA THR A 167 8.88 -14.80 -1.46
C THR A 167 8.07 -15.72 -2.36
N TYR A 168 8.59 -16.00 -3.54
CA TYR A 168 7.97 -16.91 -4.49
C TYR A 168 8.98 -17.89 -5.07
N ARG A 169 8.50 -19.01 -5.62
CA ARG A 169 9.38 -20.02 -6.24
C ARG A 169 9.64 -19.65 -7.70
N GLY A 170 10.86 -19.22 -7.99
CA GLY A 170 11.37 -19.03 -9.35
C GLY A 170 12.09 -20.29 -9.89
N PRO A 171 12.53 -20.25 -11.17
CA PRO A 171 13.23 -21.37 -11.79
C PRO A 171 14.57 -21.73 -11.12
N SER A 172 15.26 -20.74 -10.56
CA SER A 172 16.57 -20.88 -9.93
C SER A 172 16.51 -21.04 -8.40
N GLY A 173 15.33 -20.99 -7.79
CA GLY A 173 15.16 -21.04 -6.34
C GLY A 173 14.10 -20.08 -5.83
N ALA A 174 14.13 -19.80 -4.52
CA ALA A 174 13.26 -18.80 -3.92
C ALA A 174 13.70 -17.39 -4.34
N ILE A 175 12.75 -16.57 -4.77
CA ILE A 175 12.92 -15.16 -5.11
C ILE A 175 12.20 -14.33 -4.06
N ALA A 176 12.90 -13.39 -3.45
CA ALA A 176 12.29 -12.39 -2.60
C ALA A 176 11.83 -11.21 -3.46
N PHE A 177 10.70 -10.60 -3.09
CA PHE A 177 10.20 -9.40 -3.74
C PHE A 177 9.68 -8.37 -2.73
N ALA A 178 9.66 -7.12 -3.15
CA ALA A 178 9.01 -6.02 -2.45
C ALA A 178 8.38 -5.06 -3.46
N ASP A 179 7.17 -4.58 -3.15
CA ASP A 179 6.43 -3.63 -3.96
C ASP A 179 6.02 -2.41 -3.13
N ARG A 180 6.11 -1.21 -3.72
CA ARG A 180 5.49 0.02 -3.23
C ARG A 180 4.46 0.46 -4.26
N ILE A 181 3.21 0.59 -3.84
CA ILE A 181 2.08 0.86 -4.72
C ILE A 181 1.39 2.14 -4.27
N ALA A 182 1.01 2.97 -5.23
CA ALA A 182 0.15 4.12 -5.00
C ALA A 182 -0.89 4.28 -6.12
N HIS A 183 -2.12 4.62 -5.74
CA HIS A 183 -3.15 5.06 -6.67
C HIS A 183 -3.12 6.60 -6.75
N ILE A 184 -2.86 7.13 -7.95
CA ILE A 184 -2.62 8.56 -8.19
C ILE A 184 -3.63 9.07 -9.20
N TRP A 185 -4.32 10.15 -8.85
CA TRP A 185 -5.21 10.89 -9.75
C TRP A 185 -4.51 12.12 -10.32
N THR A 186 -4.60 12.35 -11.63
CA THR A 186 -3.94 13.43 -12.36
C THR A 186 -4.91 14.43 -13.00
N ASN A 187 -5.95 14.84 -12.28
CA ASN A 187 -7.08 15.65 -12.75
C ASN A 187 -8.03 14.98 -13.75
N THR A 188 -7.49 14.17 -14.66
CA THR A 188 -8.22 13.62 -15.82
C THR A 188 -8.38 12.11 -15.78
N LYS A 189 -7.37 11.41 -15.24
CA LYS A 189 -7.32 9.95 -15.18
C LYS A 189 -6.74 9.51 -13.84
N SER A 190 -6.92 8.23 -13.52
CA SER A 190 -6.26 7.58 -12.40
C SER A 190 -5.19 6.63 -12.92
N TYR A 191 -4.12 6.50 -12.16
CA TYR A 191 -2.99 5.63 -12.45
C TYR A 191 -2.66 4.79 -11.22
N LEU A 192 -2.30 3.53 -11.46
CA LEU A 192 -1.66 2.69 -10.47
C LEU A 192 -0.15 2.72 -10.72
N VAL A 193 0.58 3.28 -9.77
CA VAL A 193 2.04 3.29 -9.77
C VAL A 193 2.52 2.13 -8.92
N ALA A 194 3.42 1.30 -9.45
CA ALA A 194 4.06 0.21 -8.74
C ALA A 194 5.57 0.28 -8.92
N ILE A 195 6.30 0.36 -7.81
CA ILE A 195 7.75 0.21 -7.76
C ILE A 195 8.02 -1.18 -7.22
N HIS A 196 8.62 -2.02 -8.04
CA HIS A 196 8.89 -3.42 -7.74
C HIS A 196 10.39 -3.68 -7.65
N GLN A 197 10.79 -4.50 -6.69
CA GLN A 197 12.12 -5.05 -6.53
C GLN A 197 12.01 -6.57 -6.41
N GLU A 198 12.91 -7.31 -7.06
CA GLU A 198 13.07 -8.75 -6.85
C GLU A 198 14.53 -9.20 -6.92
N GLY A 199 14.81 -10.37 -6.34
CA GLY A 199 16.12 -11.01 -6.40
C GLY A 199 16.17 -12.33 -5.62
N PRO A 200 17.28 -13.08 -5.70
CA PRO A 200 17.43 -14.32 -4.94
C PRO A 200 17.16 -14.12 -3.43
N ALA A 201 16.36 -15.00 -2.84
CA ALA A 201 16.04 -14.91 -1.42
C ALA A 201 17.29 -15.10 -0.54
N GLY A 202 17.42 -14.28 0.51
CA GLY A 202 18.57 -14.30 1.42
C GLY A 202 19.82 -13.61 0.87
N LEU A 203 19.74 -12.96 -0.29
CA LEU A 203 20.84 -12.19 -0.86
C LEU A 203 21.21 -10.99 0.02
N LEU A 204 22.51 -10.83 0.27
CA LEU A 204 23.03 -9.66 0.96
C LEU A 204 22.74 -8.39 0.14
N GLY A 205 22.24 -7.34 0.80
CA GLY A 205 21.93 -6.07 0.14
C GLY A 205 20.50 -5.94 -0.37
N PHE A 206 19.69 -7.01 -0.39
CA PHE A 206 18.27 -6.93 -0.76
C PHE A 206 17.51 -5.93 0.13
N ASP A 207 17.68 -6.01 1.45
CA ASP A 207 17.00 -5.10 2.38
C ASP A 207 17.50 -3.66 2.27
N ALA A 208 18.78 -3.46 1.94
CA ALA A 208 19.34 -2.12 1.74
C ALA A 208 18.75 -1.47 0.47
N ALA A 209 18.62 -2.22 -0.62
CA ALA A 209 17.93 -1.76 -1.82
C ALA A 209 16.44 -1.48 -1.55
N LYS A 210 15.80 -2.36 -0.76
CA LYS A 210 14.37 -2.24 -0.38
C LYS A 210 14.11 -0.93 0.36
N ILE A 211 14.99 -0.53 1.28
CA ILE A 211 14.86 0.74 2.00
C ILE A 211 14.79 1.93 1.03
N ALA A 212 15.62 1.94 -0.01
CA ALA A 212 15.63 3.04 -0.99
C ALA A 212 14.46 2.98 -1.97
N LEU A 213 14.15 1.80 -2.52
CA LEU A 213 13.11 1.65 -3.55
C LEU A 213 11.68 1.69 -2.98
N MET A 214 11.49 1.28 -1.73
CA MET A 214 10.16 1.30 -1.09
C MET A 214 9.88 2.61 -0.33
N ALA A 215 10.85 3.53 -0.28
CA ALA A 215 10.67 4.85 0.32
C ALA A 215 9.58 5.67 -0.40
N ASP A 216 9.17 6.76 0.23
CA ASP A 216 8.33 7.74 -0.44
C ASP A 216 9.08 8.33 -1.65
N PHE A 217 8.32 8.62 -2.71
CA PHE A 217 8.83 9.12 -3.99
C PHE A 217 8.15 10.44 -4.37
N ALA A 218 8.77 11.21 -5.26
CA ALA A 218 8.18 12.47 -5.70
C ALA A 218 7.16 12.24 -6.84
N VAL A 219 6.09 13.03 -6.83
CA VAL A 219 5.01 12.97 -7.83
C VAL A 219 4.82 14.35 -8.44
N VAL A 220 4.93 14.43 -9.76
CA VAL A 220 4.57 15.61 -10.54
C VAL A 220 3.33 15.29 -11.37
N ILE A 221 2.26 16.04 -11.18
CA ILE A 221 1.02 15.94 -11.93
C ILE A 221 1.15 16.80 -13.19
N PRO A 222 0.85 16.29 -14.40
CA PRO A 222 0.89 17.07 -15.63
C PRO A 222 -0.15 18.20 -15.67
#